data_AF-A0A068ZW28-F1
#
_entry.id   AF-A0A068ZW28-F1
#
_cell.length_a   1.000
_cell.length_b   1.000
_cell.length_c   1.000
_cell.angle_alpha   90.00
_cell.angle_beta   90.00
_cell.angle_gamma   90.00
#
_symmetry.space_group_name_H-M   'P 1'
#
loop_
_entity.id
_entity.type
_entity.pdbx_description
1 polymer ?
#
loop_
_entity_poly.entity_id
_entity_poly.type
_entity_poly.pdbx_seq_one_letter_code
_entity_poly.pdbx_strand_id
1 'polypeptide(L)'
;MAIDCLAGEIRWCKEQNQEIPKPTLDLNLVEVDEKTEGDYVEAIKQIVTVDADDYAKKHFDKSVKKNLTIPKWMNDEALELGINFSKVLQNALLDEINRAKDKMYGINKE
;
A
#
# COMPACT_ATOMS: atom_id res chain seq x y z
N MET A 1 2.04 8.32 12.45
CA MET A 1 2.99 7.24 12.82
C MET A 1 2.25 5.98 13.29
N ALA A 2 1.57 5.97 14.44
CA ALA A 2 0.85 4.76 14.90
C ALA A 2 -0.26 4.28 13.94
N ILE A 3 -1.02 5.21 13.37
CA ILE A 3 -2.04 4.93 12.34
C ILE A 3 -1.39 4.33 11.09
N ASP A 4 -0.25 4.89 10.66
CA ASP A 4 0.45 4.47 9.44
C ASP A 4 1.04 3.06 9.59
N CYS A 5 1.61 2.75 10.77
CA CYS A 5 2.09 1.42 11.11
C CYS A 5 0.94 0.40 11.14
N LEU A 6 -0.16 0.73 11.83
CA LEU A 6 -1.34 -0.15 11.89
C LEU A 6 -1.94 -0.41 10.51
N ALA A 7 -2.03 0.62 9.66
CA ALA A 7 -2.49 0.49 8.29
C ALA A 7 -1.56 -0.39 7.44
N GLY A 8 -0.25 -0.27 7.64
CA GLY A 8 0.76 -1.12 6.99
C GLY A 8 0.61 -2.60 7.37
N GLU A 9 0.47 -2.89 8.66
CA GLU A 9 0.27 -4.26 9.17
C GLU A 9 -1.03 -4.88 8.63
N ILE A 10 -2.15 -4.16 8.69
CA ILE A 10 -3.43 -4.65 8.17
C ILE A 10 -3.34 -4.95 6.66
N ARG A 11 -2.61 -4.11 5.92
CA ARG A 11 -2.38 -4.33 4.49
C ARG A 11 -1.52 -5.57 4.24
N TRP A 12 -0.45 -5.77 5.00
CA TRP A 12 0.37 -6.96 4.89
C TRP A 12 -0.45 -8.24 5.18
N CYS A 13 -1.28 -8.23 6.22
CA CYS A 13 -2.21 -9.33 6.51
C CYS A 13 -3.18 -9.58 5.34
N LYS A 14 -3.74 -8.53 4.72
CA LYS A 14 -4.61 -8.65 3.53
C LYS A 14 -3.86 -9.23 2.33
N GLU A 15 -2.63 -8.80 2.07
CA GLU A 15 -1.79 -9.29 0.95
C GLU A 15 -1.37 -10.76 1.12
N GLN A 16 -1.19 -11.23 2.36
CA GLN A 16 -0.83 -12.62 2.70
C GLN A 16 -2.06 -13.51 2.97
N ASN A 17 -3.27 -12.98 2.80
CA ASN A 17 -4.53 -13.68 3.09
C ASN A 17 -4.63 -14.25 4.53
N GLN A 18 -3.98 -13.58 5.49
CA GLN A 18 -4.03 -13.92 6.92
C GLN A 18 -5.25 -13.27 7.59
N GLU A 19 -5.77 -13.94 8.63
CA GLU A 19 -6.86 -13.40 9.44
C GLU A 19 -6.39 -12.18 10.24
N ILE A 20 -7.12 -11.07 10.10
CA ILE A 20 -6.86 -9.86 10.89
C ILE A 20 -7.30 -10.15 12.34
N PRO A 21 -6.40 -9.98 13.33
CA PRO A 21 -6.75 -10.22 14.72
C PRO A 21 -7.87 -9.27 15.15
N LYS A 22 -8.84 -9.79 15.92
CA LYS A 22 -9.96 -8.98 16.42
C LYS A 22 -9.43 -7.91 17.38
N PRO A 23 -9.87 -6.64 17.24
CA PRO A 23 -9.40 -5.58 18.11
C PRO A 23 -9.90 -5.79 19.55
N THR A 24 -8.98 -5.68 20.51
CA THR A 24 -9.33 -5.65 21.93
C THR A 24 -9.72 -4.22 22.30
N LEU A 25 -11.01 -3.99 22.58
CA LEU A 25 -11.52 -2.67 22.98
C LEU A 25 -11.24 -2.32 24.45
N ASP A 26 -10.94 -3.32 25.29
CA ASP A 26 -10.69 -3.10 26.71
C ASP A 26 -9.21 -2.79 26.97
N LEU A 27 -8.93 -1.51 27.26
CA LEU A 27 -7.59 -1.01 27.57
C LEU A 27 -7.02 -1.57 28.88
N ASN A 28 -7.87 -2.14 29.75
CA ASN A 28 -7.43 -2.72 31.02
C ASN A 28 -6.77 -4.09 30.85
N LEU A 29 -6.98 -4.76 29.70
CA LEU A 29 -6.35 -6.05 29.38
C LEU A 29 -4.92 -5.93 28.85
N VAL A 30 -4.50 -4.72 28.51
CA VAL A 30 -3.14 -4.46 28.01
C VAL A 30 -2.28 -4.09 29.22
N GLU A 31 -1.54 -5.04 29.75
CA GLU A 31 -0.51 -4.75 30.76
C GLU A 31 0.66 -4.04 30.09
N VAL A 32 1.08 -2.90 30.64
CA VAL A 32 2.32 -2.25 30.21
C VAL A 32 3.41 -2.88 31.04
N ASP A 33 4.25 -3.69 30.39
CA ASP A 33 5.40 -4.28 31.04
C ASP A 33 6.39 -3.15 31.37
N GLU A 34 6.56 -2.82 32.66
CA GLU A 34 7.54 -1.83 33.13
C GLU A 34 9.00 -2.24 32.84
N LYS A 35 9.23 -3.45 32.31
CA LYS A 35 10.55 -4.07 32.17
C LYS A 35 11.02 -4.24 30.73
N THR A 36 10.90 -3.20 29.91
CA THR A 36 11.73 -3.10 28.71
C THR A 36 12.89 -2.16 29.03
N GLU A 37 14.13 -2.56 28.72
CA GLU A 37 15.40 -1.90 29.11
C GLU A 37 15.53 -0.41 28.70
N GLY A 38 14.80 0.46 29.37
CA GLY A 38 14.83 1.91 29.20
C GLY A 38 13.79 2.54 30.11
N ASP A 39 14.18 3.53 30.91
CA ASP A 39 13.33 4.26 31.84
C ASP A 39 12.18 4.98 31.11
N TYR A 40 11.09 4.29 30.83
CA TYR A 40 9.84 4.91 30.42
C TYR A 40 9.12 5.37 31.68
N VAL A 41 9.23 6.67 31.99
CA VAL A 41 8.72 7.25 33.24
C VAL A 41 7.19 7.27 33.27
N GLU A 42 6.51 7.35 32.12
CA GLU A 42 5.05 7.30 32.00
C GLU A 42 4.62 6.68 30.66
N ALA A 43 3.71 5.71 30.71
CA ALA A 43 3.10 5.10 29.53
C ALA A 43 1.63 5.49 29.40
N ILE A 44 1.24 5.97 28.22
CA ILE A 44 -0.15 6.37 27.92
C ILE A 44 -0.76 5.37 26.95
N LYS A 45 -1.88 4.74 27.34
CA LYS A 45 -2.65 3.86 26.47
C LYS A 45 -3.64 4.70 25.65
N GLN A 46 -3.63 4.54 24.33
CA GLN A 46 -4.57 5.21 23.44
C GLN A 46 -5.16 4.21 22.44
N ILE A 47 -6.48 4.27 22.25
CA ILE A 47 -7.15 3.54 21.17
C ILE A 47 -6.89 4.27 19.87
N VAL A 48 -6.40 3.55 18.86
CA VAL A 48 -6.19 4.07 17.51
C VAL A 48 -7.17 3.40 16.58
N THR A 49 -8.06 4.18 15.98
CA THR A 49 -8.99 3.71 14.96
C THR A 49 -8.42 4.02 13.58
N VAL A 50 -8.32 3.01 12.72
CA VAL A 50 -7.97 3.20 11.32
C VAL A 50 -9.01 2.52 10.43
N ASP A 51 -9.54 3.27 9.47
CA ASP A 51 -10.23 2.68 8.33
C ASP A 51 -9.14 2.31 7.31
N ALA A 52 -8.79 1.02 7.29
CA ALA A 52 -7.74 0.52 6.42
C ALA A 52 -8.05 0.72 4.93
N ASP A 53 -9.32 0.73 4.54
CA ASP A 53 -9.74 0.88 3.14
C ASP A 53 -9.74 2.35 2.70
N ASP A 54 -10.15 3.29 3.55
CA ASP A 54 -10.04 4.72 3.29
C ASP A 54 -8.58 5.22 3.35
N TYR A 55 -7.80 4.71 4.30
CA TYR A 55 -6.37 5.00 4.42
C TYR A 55 -5.59 4.44 3.22
N ALA A 56 -5.92 3.22 2.77
CA ALA A 56 -5.32 2.63 1.57
C ALA A 56 -5.50 3.54 0.34
N LYS A 57 -6.74 3.98 0.09
CA LYS A 57 -7.08 4.87 -1.03
C LYS A 57 -6.41 6.24 -0.93
N LYS A 58 -6.33 6.82 0.26
CA LYS A 58 -5.75 8.17 0.43
C LYS A 58 -4.22 8.19 0.38
N HIS A 59 -3.57 7.14 0.84
CA HIS A 59 -2.11 7.13 0.98
C HIS A 59 -1.38 6.33 -0.10
N PHE A 60 -2.03 5.33 -0.72
CA PHE A 60 -1.38 4.47 -1.72
C PHE A 60 -1.93 4.66 -3.14
N ASP A 61 -3.19 5.10 -3.32
CA ASP A 61 -3.77 5.44 -4.64
C ASP A 61 -3.50 6.89 -5.07
N LYS A 62 -2.56 7.60 -4.43
CA LYS A 62 -2.15 8.92 -4.91
C LYS A 62 -1.52 8.79 -6.29
N SER A 63 -2.29 9.16 -7.31
CA SER A 63 -1.82 9.27 -8.68
C SER A 63 -0.66 10.24 -8.76
N VAL A 64 0.54 9.73 -8.98
CA VAL A 64 1.75 10.56 -9.13
C VAL A 64 1.82 11.03 -10.58
N LYS A 65 1.83 12.35 -10.81
CA LYS A 65 2.06 12.90 -12.15
C LYS A 65 3.48 12.54 -12.62
N LYS A 66 3.56 11.87 -13.76
CA LYS A 66 4.82 11.59 -14.45
C LYS A 66 4.88 12.41 -15.73
N ASN A 67 5.97 13.15 -15.91
CA ASN A 67 6.29 13.80 -17.19
C ASN A 67 7.13 12.82 -18.00
N LEU A 68 6.69 12.51 -19.21
CA LEU A 68 7.37 11.57 -20.12
C LEU A 68 7.64 12.25 -21.46
N THR A 69 8.72 11.84 -22.12
CA THR A 69 9.08 12.32 -23.46
C THR A 69 8.69 11.27 -24.48
N ILE A 70 7.81 11.63 -25.42
CA ILE A 70 7.41 10.77 -26.54
C ILE A 70 7.70 11.44 -27.87
N PRO A 71 7.94 10.67 -28.94
CA PRO A 71 8.05 11.20 -30.29
C PRO A 71 6.78 11.94 -30.71
N LYS A 72 6.94 13.02 -31.48
CA LYS A 72 5.83 13.87 -31.91
C LYS A 72 4.75 13.10 -32.68
N TRP A 73 5.13 12.25 -33.62
CA TRP A 73 4.20 11.46 -34.43
C TRP A 73 3.29 10.55 -33.57
N MET A 74 3.83 10.00 -32.47
CA MET A 74 3.09 9.12 -31.57
C MET A 74 2.10 9.91 -30.70
N ASN A 75 2.47 11.13 -30.31
CA ASN A 75 1.54 12.02 -29.62
C ASN A 75 0.37 12.41 -30.53
N ASP A 76 0.69 12.81 -31.77
CA ASP A 76 -0.32 13.30 -32.72
C ASP A 76 -1.31 12.17 -33.08
N GLU A 77 -0.83 10.97 -33.39
CA GLU A 77 -1.66 9.80 -33.68
C GLU A 77 -2.52 9.38 -32.47
N ALA A 78 -1.94 9.40 -31.26
CA ALA A 78 -2.69 9.08 -30.04
C ALA A 78 -3.78 10.10 -29.72
N LEU A 79 -3.57 11.38 -30.04
CA LEU A 79 -4.58 12.43 -29.90
C LEU A 79 -5.71 12.27 -30.92
N GLU A 80 -5.38 11.98 -32.18
CA GLU A 80 -6.37 11.71 -33.24
C GLU A 80 -7.27 10.51 -32.89
N LEU A 81 -6.69 9.48 -32.27
CA LEU A 81 -7.40 8.29 -31.82
C LEU A 81 -8.08 8.46 -30.44
N GLY A 82 -7.93 9.62 -29.78
CA GLY A 82 -8.55 9.89 -28.47
C GLY A 82 -8.00 9.02 -27.33
N ILE A 83 -6.74 8.58 -27.41
CA ILE A 83 -6.12 7.67 -26.46
C ILE A 83 -5.77 8.40 -25.16
N ASN A 84 -6.11 7.79 -24.03
CA ASN A 84 -5.72 8.29 -22.71
C ASN A 84 -4.31 7.77 -22.33
N PHE A 85 -3.31 8.65 -22.46
CA PHE A 85 -1.91 8.35 -22.13
C PHE A 85 -1.71 7.80 -20.72
N SER A 86 -2.38 8.37 -19.71
CA SER A 86 -2.23 7.93 -18.32
C SER A 86 -2.72 6.50 -18.14
N LYS A 87 -3.85 6.14 -18.76
CA LYS A 87 -4.41 4.80 -18.67
C LYS A 87 -3.54 3.77 -19.41
N VAL A 88 -3.06 4.11 -20.60
CA VAL A 88 -2.16 3.25 -21.38
C VAL A 88 -0.86 2.99 -20.61
N LEU A 89 -0.28 4.04 -20.02
CA LEU A 89 0.94 3.91 -19.22
C LEU A 89 0.73 3.03 -17.98
N GLN A 90 -0.39 3.19 -17.27
CA GLN A 90 -0.71 2.36 -16.10
C GLN A 90 -0.82 0.89 -16.47
N ASN A 91 -1.54 0.58 -17.55
CA ASN A 91 -1.70 -0.80 -18.03
C ASN A 91 -0.35 -1.41 -18.45
N ALA A 92 0.42 -0.69 -19.26
CA ALA A 92 1.73 -1.16 -19.72
C ALA A 92 2.71 -1.38 -18.56
N LEU A 93 2.70 -0.50 -17.55
CA LEU A 93 3.52 -0.67 -16.35
C LEU A 93 3.08 -1.87 -15.51
N LEU A 94 1.78 -2.10 -15.36
CA LEU A 94 1.27 -3.25 -14.62
C LEU A 94 1.69 -4.56 -15.29
N ASP A 95 1.58 -4.64 -16.60
CA ASP A 95 2.03 -5.80 -17.38
C ASP A 95 3.55 -6.03 -17.23
N GLU A 96 4.36 -4.98 -17.29
CA GLU A 96 5.81 -5.10 -17.13
C GLU A 96 6.19 -5.51 -15.70
N ILE A 97 5.51 -4.97 -14.68
CA ILE A 97 5.68 -5.38 -13.28
C ILE A 97 5.33 -6.86 -13.10
N ASN A 98 4.22 -7.32 -13.68
CA ASN A 98 3.81 -8.72 -13.61
C ASN A 98 4.84 -9.62 -14.29
N ARG A 99 5.31 -9.27 -15.49
CA ARG A 99 6.39 -10.00 -16.18
C ARG A 99 7.68 -10.04 -15.36
N ALA A 100 8.05 -8.94 -14.71
CA ALA A 100 9.22 -8.88 -13.85
C ALA A 100 9.05 -9.75 -12.60
N LYS A 101 7.86 -9.74 -11.98
CA LYS A 101 7.52 -10.61 -10.85
C LYS A 101 7.52 -12.08 -11.25
N ASP A 102 6.94 -12.45 -12.39
CA ASP A 102 6.92 -13.82 -12.89
C ASP A 102 8.35 -14.36 -13.11
N LYS A 103 9.26 -13.52 -13.61
CA LYS A 103 10.68 -13.86 -13.75
C LYS A 103 11.41 -13.98 -12.40
N MET A 104 11.05 -13.15 -11.42
CA MET A 104 11.75 -13.07 -10.13
C MET A 104 11.26 -14.10 -9.11
N TYR A 105 9.97 -14.41 -9.12
CA TYR A 105 9.34 -15.38 -8.21
C TYR A 105 9.10 -16.74 -8.86
N GLY A 106 9.42 -16.89 -10.15
CA GLY A 106 9.54 -18.18 -10.81
C GLY A 106 8.38 -19.12 -10.51
N ILE A 107 7.14 -18.68 -10.72
CA ILE A 107 6.03 -19.62 -10.83
C ILE A 107 6.20 -20.29 -12.20
N ASN A 108 7.01 -21.34 -12.23
CA ASN A 108 6.96 -22.35 -13.29
C ASN A 108 5.51 -22.85 -13.34
N LYS A 109 4.73 -22.29 -14.26
CA LYS A 109 3.55 -22.96 -14.77
C LYS A 109 4.05 -24.09 -15.68
N GLU A 110 4.28 -25.25 -15.08
CA GLU A 110 4.01 -26.54 -15.72
C GLU A 110 2.56 -26.95 -15.43
#